data_AF-A0A9E2HBF1-F1
#
_entry.id   AF-A0A9E2HBF1-F1
#
_cell.length_a   1.000
_cell.length_b   1.000
_cell.length_c   1.000
_cell.angle_alpha   90.00
_cell.angle_beta   90.00
_cell.angle_gamma   90.00
#
_symmetry.space_group_name_H-M   'P 1'
#
loop_
_entity.id
_entity.type
_entity.pdbx_description
1 polymer ?
#
loop_
_entity_poly.entity_id
_entity_poly.type
_entity_poly.pdbx_seq_one_letter_code
_entity_poly.pdbx_strand_id
1 'polypeptide(L)'
;MRKLTRIAVALLMVFAISGTANAWFLDFEDGLGQDQVPIASSIPGLQFTTTDGYDWIYGDATTGNWNVSNNLGDIWGSGNYNMEGYVFAFLGTSQGSGRIDFLNQDGSFFTTGYSSQSDFFVEAYDVNDNLISSASGAANTDDFGGSSLDYLTVSSAMNDIAYVMVHDTGNYWLTDNMSGDASGVPDDTIPEPATLLLLGAGLLAGGIARRKARK
;
A
#
# COMPACT_ATOMS: atom_id res chain seq x y z
N MET A 1 23.62 -39.05 24.82
CA MET A 1 23.05 -37.74 25.26
C MET A 1 23.54 -36.54 24.44
N ARG A 2 24.86 -36.36 24.17
CA ARG A 2 25.40 -35.21 23.42
C ARG A 2 24.88 -35.01 21.97
N LYS A 3 24.31 -36.03 21.33
CA LYS A 3 23.75 -35.94 19.96
C LYS A 3 22.31 -35.39 19.92
N LEU A 4 21.50 -35.65 20.96
CA LEU A 4 20.13 -35.12 21.07
C LEU A 4 20.12 -33.62 21.38
N THR A 5 21.08 -33.14 22.17
CA THR A 5 21.21 -31.70 22.49
C THR A 5 21.56 -30.87 21.25
N ARG A 6 22.34 -31.42 20.30
CA ARG A 6 22.70 -30.72 19.06
C ARG A 6 21.54 -30.63 18.06
N ILE A 7 20.67 -31.63 18.03
CA ILE A 7 19.45 -31.61 17.21
C ILE A 7 18.42 -30.63 17.79
N ALA A 8 18.29 -30.57 19.12
CA ALA A 8 17.40 -29.60 19.79
C ALA A 8 17.85 -28.15 19.56
N VAL A 9 19.15 -27.86 19.58
CA VAL A 9 19.68 -26.50 19.29
C VAL A 9 19.50 -26.12 17.83
N ALA A 10 19.63 -27.07 16.89
CA ALA A 10 19.37 -26.82 15.46
C ALA A 10 17.88 -26.55 15.19
N LEU A 11 16.96 -27.27 15.85
CA LEU A 11 15.51 -27.02 15.75
C LEU A 11 15.07 -25.72 16.42
N LEU A 12 15.74 -25.30 17.51
CA LEU A 12 15.49 -24.01 18.16
C LEU A 12 15.98 -22.80 17.37
N MET A 13 17.01 -22.96 16.51
CA MET A 13 17.44 -21.89 15.59
C MET A 13 16.56 -21.76 14.33
N VAL A 14 15.75 -22.77 13.99
CA VAL A 14 14.79 -22.70 12.88
C VAL A 14 13.51 -21.94 13.28
N PHE A 15 13.28 -21.74 14.58
CA PHE A 15 12.33 -20.76 15.11
C PHE A 15 12.98 -19.39 15.35
N ALA A 16 13.99 -19.03 14.55
CA ALA A 16 14.33 -17.63 14.37
C ALA A 16 13.05 -16.94 13.88
N ILE A 17 12.60 -15.96 14.66
CA ILE A 17 11.40 -15.19 14.45
C ILE A 17 11.53 -14.52 13.08
N SER A 18 11.05 -15.18 12.02
CA SER A 18 10.71 -14.49 10.79
C SER A 18 9.54 -13.60 11.17
N GLY A 19 9.79 -12.30 11.36
CA GLY A 19 8.74 -11.31 11.30
C GLY A 19 8.01 -11.55 9.99
N THR A 20 6.75 -11.98 10.07
CA THR A 20 5.93 -12.09 8.87
C THR A 20 5.61 -10.65 8.48
N ALA A 21 6.04 -10.25 7.27
CA ALA A 21 5.51 -9.04 6.68
C ALA A 21 3.99 -9.22 6.56
N ASN A 22 3.23 -8.27 7.09
CA ASN A 22 1.78 -8.27 7.00
C ASN A 22 1.40 -7.42 5.80
N ALA A 23 0.47 -7.92 4.98
CA ALA A 23 -0.11 -7.13 3.91
C ALA A 23 -0.98 -6.03 4.51
N TRP A 24 -0.99 -4.88 3.88
CA TRP A 24 -1.78 -3.72 4.30
C TRP A 24 -2.40 -3.02 3.10
N PHE A 25 -3.48 -2.29 3.36
CA PHE A 25 -4.21 -1.49 2.38
C PHE A 25 -4.68 -0.18 3.01
N LEU A 26 -4.58 0.91 2.27
CA LEU A 26 -4.96 2.27 2.64
C LEU A 26 -5.77 2.89 1.50
N ASP A 27 -7.07 3.07 1.72
CA ASP A 27 -7.99 3.79 0.82
C ASP A 27 -8.22 5.25 1.24
N PHE A 28 -7.58 5.69 2.33
CA PHE A 28 -7.66 7.06 2.87
C PHE A 28 -9.06 7.55 3.28
N GLU A 29 -10.11 6.72 3.20
CA GLU A 29 -11.50 7.12 3.48
C GLU A 29 -11.75 7.51 4.94
N ASP A 30 -10.87 7.09 5.87
CA ASP A 30 -10.86 7.58 7.26
C ASP A 30 -10.59 9.10 7.36
N GLY A 31 -10.05 9.71 6.30
CA GLY A 31 -9.85 11.15 6.14
C GLY A 31 -11.10 11.93 5.76
N LEU A 32 -12.28 11.29 5.66
CA LEU A 32 -13.52 11.98 5.31
C LEU A 32 -13.87 13.06 6.35
N GLY A 33 -14.08 14.29 5.90
CA GLY A 33 -14.26 15.47 6.76
C GLY A 33 -12.96 16.04 7.34
N GLN A 34 -11.79 15.55 6.90
CA GLN A 34 -10.46 15.96 7.38
C GLN A 34 -9.59 16.57 6.26
N ASP A 35 -10.18 17.37 5.36
CA ASP A 35 -9.45 18.05 4.28
C ASP A 35 -8.22 18.82 4.80
N GLN A 36 -7.08 18.64 4.14
CA GLN A 36 -5.77 19.22 4.46
C GLN A 36 -5.18 18.85 5.83
N VAL A 37 -5.78 17.88 6.53
CA VAL A 37 -5.18 17.34 7.75
C VAL A 37 -4.00 16.45 7.36
N PRO A 38 -2.84 16.58 8.02
CA PRO A 38 -1.71 15.67 7.79
C PRO A 38 -2.07 14.20 8.02
N ILE A 39 -1.70 13.34 7.06
CA ILE A 39 -1.81 11.86 7.13
C ILE A 39 -0.84 11.29 8.19
N ALA A 40 0.22 12.06 8.49
CA ALA A 40 1.23 11.88 9.54
C ALA A 40 1.19 10.52 10.27
N SER A 41 2.08 9.59 9.90
CA SER A 41 2.46 8.33 10.58
C SER A 41 1.38 7.60 11.42
N SER A 42 0.12 7.67 10.99
CA SER A 42 -1.02 7.14 11.77
C SER A 42 -1.16 5.63 11.64
N ILE A 43 -0.41 5.03 10.71
CA ILE A 43 -0.42 3.61 10.43
C ILE A 43 0.82 2.99 11.09
N PRO A 44 0.67 2.17 12.13
CA PRO A 44 1.81 1.50 12.74
C PRO A 44 2.59 0.71 11.68
N GLY A 45 3.92 0.76 11.73
CA GLY A 45 4.80 0.10 10.76
C GLY A 45 5.15 0.93 9.52
N LEU A 46 4.42 2.01 9.23
CA LEU A 46 4.70 2.92 8.13
C LEU A 46 4.95 4.35 8.62
N GLN A 47 5.78 5.09 7.89
CA GLN A 47 5.97 6.51 8.11
C GLN A 47 5.93 7.28 6.79
N PHE A 48 5.01 8.23 6.71
CA PHE A 48 4.86 9.11 5.56
C PHE A 48 5.74 10.35 5.78
N THR A 49 6.69 10.57 4.88
CA THR A 49 7.65 11.68 4.90
C THR A 49 7.75 12.31 3.51
N THR A 50 8.58 13.33 3.36
CA THR A 50 8.90 13.95 2.06
C THR A 50 10.37 14.32 2.00
N THR A 51 10.89 14.56 0.80
CA THR A 51 12.27 15.05 0.63
C THR A 51 12.44 16.50 1.08
N ASP A 52 11.35 17.27 1.07
CA ASP A 52 11.39 18.73 1.24
C ASP A 52 10.76 19.20 2.57
N GLY A 53 10.41 18.27 3.46
CA GLY A 53 9.97 18.56 4.84
C GLY A 53 8.49 18.96 4.98
N TYR A 54 7.67 18.62 4.00
CA TYR A 54 6.23 18.82 4.02
C TYR A 54 5.48 17.54 4.39
N ASP A 55 4.26 17.71 4.87
CA ASP A 55 3.41 16.58 5.26
C ASP A 55 2.57 16.09 4.09
N TRP A 56 2.40 14.78 4.03
CA TRP A 56 1.27 14.17 3.32
C TRP A 56 -0.03 14.62 3.96
N ILE A 57 -1.01 15.00 3.15
CA ILE A 57 -2.32 15.46 3.60
C ILE A 57 -3.44 14.64 2.96
N TYR A 58 -4.56 14.56 3.67
CA TYR A 58 -5.83 14.12 3.09
C TYR A 58 -6.36 15.22 2.18
N GLY A 59 -6.71 14.87 0.95
CA GLY A 59 -7.59 15.65 0.10
C GLY A 59 -8.99 15.07 0.19
N ASP A 60 -9.92 15.77 0.83
CA ASP A 60 -11.33 15.37 0.91
C ASP A 60 -12.14 16.18 -0.09
N ALA A 61 -12.63 15.51 -1.13
CA ALA A 61 -13.39 16.14 -2.19
C ALA A 61 -14.73 16.73 -1.72
N THR A 62 -15.31 16.20 -0.64
CA THR A 62 -16.62 16.62 -0.14
C THR A 62 -16.59 17.95 0.60
N THR A 63 -15.42 18.35 1.12
CA THR A 63 -15.24 19.58 1.90
C THR A 63 -14.22 20.55 1.31
N GLY A 64 -13.29 20.06 0.49
CA GLY A 64 -12.28 20.88 -0.18
C GLY A 64 -12.69 21.43 -1.54
N ASN A 65 -11.78 22.21 -2.16
CA ASN A 65 -11.95 22.75 -3.51
C ASN A 65 -10.95 22.10 -4.47
N TRP A 66 -11.31 20.92 -4.93
CA TRP A 66 -10.44 20.03 -5.71
C TRP A 66 -10.93 19.89 -7.15
N ASN A 67 -10.00 19.56 -8.05
CA ASN A 67 -10.29 19.29 -9.47
C ASN A 67 -10.35 17.77 -9.71
N VAL A 68 -11.18 17.05 -8.95
CA VAL A 68 -11.19 15.59 -8.90
C VAL A 68 -12.50 15.00 -9.38
N SER A 69 -12.46 13.77 -9.86
CA SER A 69 -13.62 12.90 -10.10
C SER A 69 -13.39 11.54 -9.47
N ASN A 70 -14.47 10.82 -9.13
CA ASN A 70 -14.36 9.49 -8.52
C ASN A 70 -15.01 8.38 -9.36
N ASN A 71 -14.74 7.14 -8.95
CA ASN A 71 -15.34 5.92 -9.50
C ASN A 71 -16.87 5.81 -9.31
N LEU A 72 -17.50 6.72 -8.55
CA LEU A 72 -18.95 6.78 -8.33
C LEU A 72 -19.66 7.73 -9.32
N GLY A 73 -18.90 8.49 -10.10
CA GLY A 73 -19.41 9.46 -11.08
C GLY A 73 -19.62 10.87 -10.52
N ASP A 74 -19.14 11.16 -9.32
CA ASP A 74 -19.12 12.51 -8.76
C ASP A 74 -17.95 13.32 -9.33
N ILE A 75 -18.17 14.60 -9.58
CA ILE A 75 -17.21 15.52 -10.19
C ILE A 75 -17.14 16.81 -9.38
N TRP A 76 -15.92 17.18 -8.98
CA TRP A 76 -15.59 18.43 -8.30
C TRP A 76 -14.64 19.28 -9.15
N GLY A 77 -14.90 20.58 -9.21
CA GLY A 77 -14.11 21.50 -10.04
C GLY A 77 -14.19 21.12 -11.52
N SER A 78 -13.02 20.92 -12.13
CA SER A 78 -12.90 20.42 -13.52
C SER A 78 -13.00 18.90 -13.65
N GLY A 79 -12.79 18.14 -12.57
CA GLY A 79 -12.80 16.67 -12.62
C GLY A 79 -11.55 16.01 -13.18
N ASN A 80 -10.48 16.77 -13.44
CA ASN A 80 -9.31 16.31 -14.20
C ASN A 80 -8.52 15.18 -13.55
N TYR A 81 -8.54 15.06 -12.23
CA TYR A 81 -7.79 14.04 -11.50
C TYR A 81 -8.73 12.96 -10.97
N ASN A 82 -8.41 11.70 -11.21
CA ASN A 82 -9.25 10.60 -10.76
C ASN A 82 -8.83 10.15 -9.35
N MET A 83 -9.80 9.76 -8.54
CA MET A 83 -9.61 9.11 -7.24
C MET A 83 -10.64 7.97 -7.08
N GLU A 84 -10.51 7.16 -6.04
CA GLU A 84 -11.50 6.15 -5.69
C GLU A 84 -12.18 6.59 -4.38
N GLY A 85 -13.51 6.50 -4.28
CA GLY A 85 -14.19 7.00 -3.08
C GLY A 85 -14.27 8.53 -3.02
N TYR A 86 -13.88 9.13 -1.90
CA TYR A 86 -14.03 10.57 -1.63
C TYR A 86 -12.74 11.24 -1.14
N VAL A 87 -11.75 10.46 -0.74
CA VAL A 87 -10.54 10.97 -0.09
C VAL A 87 -9.31 10.42 -0.79
N PHE A 88 -8.29 11.25 -0.95
CA PHE A 88 -7.02 10.86 -1.56
C PHE A 88 -5.83 11.39 -0.75
N ALA A 89 -4.64 10.86 -1.02
CA ALA A 89 -3.39 11.35 -0.46
C ALA A 89 -2.71 12.32 -1.43
N PHE A 90 -2.25 13.46 -0.89
CA PHE A 90 -1.60 14.52 -1.65
C PHE A 90 -0.49 15.19 -0.85
N LEU A 91 0.50 15.77 -1.53
CA LEU A 91 1.59 16.51 -0.88
C LEU A 91 1.35 18.03 -0.90
N GLY A 92 0.51 18.54 -1.80
CA GLY A 92 0.48 19.96 -2.16
C GLY A 92 1.15 20.19 -3.51
N THR A 93 0.99 21.37 -4.10
CA THR A 93 1.52 21.70 -5.46
C THR A 93 2.96 22.22 -5.48
N SER A 94 3.52 22.59 -4.33
CA SER A 94 4.86 23.21 -4.24
C SER A 94 5.94 22.29 -3.66
N GLN A 95 5.79 20.98 -3.82
CA GLN A 95 6.54 19.96 -3.10
C GLN A 95 7.45 19.13 -4.02
N GLY A 96 8.43 18.49 -3.40
CA GLY A 96 9.23 17.44 -4.00
C GLY A 96 8.54 16.08 -3.96
N SER A 97 9.32 15.04 -3.75
CA SER A 97 8.85 13.66 -3.79
C SER A 97 8.25 13.22 -2.45
N GLY A 98 7.19 12.41 -2.53
CA GLY A 98 6.61 11.72 -1.39
C GLY A 98 7.45 10.51 -1.04
N ARG A 99 7.73 10.32 0.26
CA ARG A 99 8.47 9.18 0.77
C ARG A 99 7.60 8.39 1.75
N ILE A 100 7.61 7.08 1.63
CA ILE A 100 6.91 6.17 2.55
C ILE A 100 7.92 5.16 3.06
N ASP A 101 8.27 5.28 4.34
CA ASP A 101 9.24 4.43 5.02
C ASP A 101 8.55 3.21 5.64
N PHE A 102 9.12 2.03 5.39
CA PHE A 102 8.77 0.79 6.07
C PHE A 102 9.65 0.69 7.31
N LEU A 103 9.06 0.88 8.50
CA LEU A 103 9.84 1.09 9.73
C LEU A 103 10.74 -0.09 10.11
N ASN A 104 10.38 -1.30 9.68
CA ASN A 104 11.17 -2.52 9.88
C ASN A 104 12.03 -2.92 8.67
N GLN A 105 11.97 -2.15 7.57
CA GLN A 105 12.83 -2.29 6.39
C GLN A 105 12.76 -3.68 5.73
N ASP A 106 11.58 -4.28 5.74
CA ASP A 106 11.34 -5.64 5.29
C ASP A 106 10.18 -5.76 4.29
N GLY A 107 9.89 -4.67 3.57
CA GLY A 107 8.85 -4.68 2.54
C GLY A 107 9.27 -5.53 1.33
N SER A 108 8.31 -6.26 0.75
CA SER A 108 8.51 -7.03 -0.47
C SER A 108 7.80 -6.45 -1.67
N PHE A 109 6.72 -5.69 -1.47
CA PHE A 109 6.06 -4.94 -2.55
C PHE A 109 5.36 -3.68 -2.04
N PHE A 110 5.12 -2.78 -3.00
CA PHE A 110 4.29 -1.60 -2.83
C PHE A 110 3.53 -1.32 -4.11
N THR A 111 2.26 -0.96 -3.99
CA THR A 111 1.37 -0.56 -5.08
C THR A 111 0.63 0.71 -4.68
N THR A 112 0.46 1.63 -5.63
CA THR A 112 -0.41 2.81 -5.46
C THR A 112 -1.21 3.05 -6.72
N GLY A 113 -2.46 3.47 -6.56
CA GLY A 113 -3.20 4.16 -7.60
C GLY A 113 -2.67 5.58 -7.74
N TYR A 114 -2.64 6.11 -8.96
CA TYR A 114 -2.24 7.49 -9.21
C TYR A 114 -3.12 8.17 -10.26
N SER A 115 -3.24 9.49 -10.15
CA SER A 115 -3.71 10.37 -11.22
C SER A 115 -2.76 11.56 -11.33
N SER A 116 -2.16 11.80 -12.51
CA SER A 116 -1.07 12.76 -12.70
C SER A 116 -1.14 13.47 -14.05
N GLN A 117 -0.78 14.76 -14.09
CA GLN A 117 -0.64 15.54 -15.33
C GLN A 117 0.66 15.29 -16.09
N SER A 118 1.64 14.63 -15.45
CA SER A 118 2.91 14.26 -16.06
C SER A 118 3.26 12.80 -15.79
N ASP A 119 4.36 12.30 -16.37
CA ASP A 119 4.83 10.95 -16.07
C ASP A 119 5.02 10.78 -14.57
N PHE A 120 4.43 9.72 -14.02
CA PHE A 120 4.43 9.40 -12.60
C PHE A 120 5.34 8.21 -12.33
N PHE A 121 6.04 8.24 -11.20
CA PHE A 121 7.09 7.29 -10.83
C PHE A 121 6.87 6.76 -9.43
N VAL A 122 7.14 5.47 -9.28
CA VAL A 122 7.26 4.78 -7.99
C VAL A 122 8.61 4.07 -7.98
N GLU A 123 9.43 4.38 -6.98
CA GLU A 123 10.78 3.84 -6.85
C GLU A 123 10.98 3.25 -5.45
N ALA A 124 11.43 2.00 -5.38
CA ALA A 124 11.72 1.29 -4.14
C ALA A 124 13.22 1.28 -3.85
N TYR A 125 13.59 1.55 -2.61
CA TYR A 125 14.97 1.65 -2.16
C TYR A 125 15.25 0.77 -0.95
N ASP A 126 16.49 0.30 -0.84
CA ASP A 126 16.98 -0.40 0.35
C ASP A 126 17.45 0.58 1.44
N VAL A 127 17.90 0.06 2.58
CA VAL A 127 18.40 0.86 3.72
C VAL A 127 19.68 1.66 3.41
N ASN A 128 20.39 1.32 2.34
CA ASN A 128 21.62 1.99 1.91
C ASN A 128 21.37 2.95 0.74
N ASP A 129 20.11 3.33 0.50
CA ASP A 129 19.66 4.20 -0.59
C ASP A 129 19.95 3.63 -2.00
N ASN A 130 20.09 2.30 -2.15
CA ASN A 130 20.17 1.68 -3.46
C ASN A 130 18.77 1.48 -4.05
N LEU A 131 18.58 1.87 -5.30
CA LEU A 131 17.36 1.59 -6.05
C LEU A 131 17.22 0.07 -6.28
N ILE A 132 16.14 -0.52 -5.75
CA ILE A 132 15.81 -1.94 -5.90
C ILE A 132 14.94 -2.16 -7.16
N SER A 133 13.89 -1.35 -7.30
CA SER A 133 12.88 -1.49 -8.35
C SER A 133 12.28 -0.12 -8.68
N SER A 134 11.89 0.09 -9.92
CA SER A 134 11.12 1.27 -10.33
C SER A 134 9.99 0.89 -11.28
N ALA A 135 8.91 1.66 -11.22
CA ALA A 135 7.78 1.60 -12.13
C ALA A 135 7.39 3.03 -12.52
N SER A 136 6.93 3.21 -13.76
CA SER A 136 6.45 4.49 -14.24
C SER A 136 5.22 4.34 -15.12
N GLY A 137 4.40 5.39 -15.13
CA GLY A 137 3.20 5.50 -15.94
C GLY A 137 3.10 6.88 -16.58
N ALA A 138 2.43 6.97 -17.73
CA ALA A 138 2.21 8.24 -18.40
C ALA A 138 1.19 9.09 -17.64
N ALA A 139 1.10 10.37 -17.98
CA ALA A 139 0.01 11.22 -17.52
C ALA A 139 -1.36 10.59 -17.81
N ASN A 140 -2.25 10.61 -16.82
CA ASN A 140 -3.55 9.94 -16.85
C ASN A 140 -4.67 10.79 -16.23
N THR A 141 -4.56 12.12 -16.31
CA THR A 141 -5.70 13.02 -16.07
C THR A 141 -6.72 12.92 -17.21
N ASP A 142 -8.01 12.99 -16.87
CA ASP A 142 -9.11 12.99 -17.85
C ASP A 142 -9.92 14.28 -17.74
N ASP A 143 -9.98 15.04 -18.83
CA ASP A 143 -10.71 16.32 -18.90
C ASP A 143 -12.23 16.18 -18.67
N PHE A 144 -12.79 14.95 -18.62
CA PHE A 144 -14.23 14.73 -18.55
C PHE A 144 -14.69 13.69 -17.52
N GLY A 145 -13.85 13.35 -16.53
CA GLY A 145 -14.27 12.60 -15.34
C GLY A 145 -14.94 11.27 -15.66
N GLY A 146 -14.16 10.27 -16.07
CA GLY A 146 -14.66 8.90 -16.24
C GLY A 146 -13.59 7.81 -16.23
N SER A 147 -12.31 8.16 -16.05
CA SER A 147 -11.23 7.17 -15.96
C SER A 147 -10.99 6.70 -14.53
N SER A 148 -10.67 5.42 -14.37
CA SER A 148 -10.14 4.89 -13.13
C SER A 148 -8.70 5.36 -12.91
N LEU A 149 -8.22 5.24 -11.66
CA LEU A 149 -6.78 5.30 -11.38
C LEU A 149 -6.03 4.28 -12.24
N ASP A 150 -4.82 4.65 -12.67
CA ASP A 150 -3.82 3.67 -13.09
C ASP A 150 -3.02 3.24 -11.86
N TYR A 151 -2.45 2.04 -11.90
CA TYR A 151 -1.72 1.45 -10.79
C TYR A 151 -0.29 1.13 -11.17
N LEU A 152 0.65 1.47 -10.28
CA LEU A 152 2.04 1.10 -10.38
C LEU A 152 2.45 0.24 -9.20
N THR A 153 3.24 -0.79 -9.47
CA THR A 153 3.74 -1.73 -8.46
C THR A 153 5.26 -1.85 -8.57
N VAL A 154 5.93 -1.82 -7.42
CA VAL A 154 7.35 -2.17 -7.26
C VAL A 154 7.47 -3.35 -6.31
N SER A 155 8.51 -4.17 -6.50
CA SER A 155 8.73 -5.35 -5.67
C SER A 155 10.21 -5.68 -5.49
N SER A 156 10.53 -6.38 -4.40
CA SER A 156 11.85 -6.94 -4.12
C SER A 156 11.74 -8.45 -3.92
N ALA A 157 12.63 -9.20 -4.57
CA ALA A 157 12.77 -10.64 -4.34
C ALA A 157 13.44 -10.96 -2.99
N MET A 158 14.06 -9.97 -2.34
CA MET A 158 14.81 -10.13 -1.10
C MET A 158 14.05 -9.63 0.14
N ASN A 159 12.86 -9.04 -0.04
CA ASN A 159 12.06 -8.42 1.01
C ASN A 159 12.87 -7.37 1.80
N ASP A 160 13.56 -6.50 1.08
CA ASP A 160 14.50 -5.50 1.62
C ASP A 160 14.13 -4.07 1.23
N ILE A 161 12.86 -3.82 0.85
CA ILE A 161 12.37 -2.46 0.62
C ILE A 161 12.33 -1.73 1.97
N ALA A 162 13.17 -0.70 2.09
CA ALA A 162 13.23 0.18 3.26
C ALA A 162 12.31 1.39 3.12
N TYR A 163 12.19 1.94 1.91
CA TYR A 163 11.25 3.01 1.62
C TYR A 163 10.88 3.03 0.13
N VAL A 164 9.76 3.66 -0.19
CA VAL A 164 9.40 4.04 -1.56
C VAL A 164 9.35 5.54 -1.72
N MET A 165 9.71 5.99 -2.92
CA MET A 165 9.55 7.35 -3.41
C MET A 165 8.44 7.38 -4.45
N VAL A 166 7.52 8.31 -4.32
CA VAL A 166 6.44 8.56 -5.27
C VAL A 166 6.47 10.02 -5.71
N HIS A 167 6.50 10.25 -7.01
CA HIS A 167 6.65 11.58 -7.58
C HIS A 167 6.29 11.62 -9.07
N ASP A 168 6.17 12.82 -9.60
CA ASP A 168 6.12 13.11 -11.04
C ASP A 168 7.23 14.12 -11.41
N THR A 169 7.06 14.85 -12.51
CA THR A 169 7.97 15.95 -12.90
C THR A 169 7.46 17.36 -12.60
N GLY A 170 6.18 17.54 -12.28
CA GLY A 170 5.53 18.85 -12.14
C GLY A 170 4.82 19.09 -10.80
N ASN A 171 4.83 18.10 -9.92
CA ASN A 171 4.11 18.01 -8.66
C ASN A 171 2.59 18.25 -8.79
N TYR A 172 2.04 17.71 -9.88
CA TYR A 172 0.62 17.77 -10.23
C TYR A 172 0.07 16.35 -10.32
N TRP A 173 -0.08 15.72 -9.16
CA TRP A 173 -0.53 14.35 -9.02
C TRP A 173 -1.25 14.14 -7.68
N LEU A 174 -2.03 13.08 -7.62
CA LEU A 174 -2.56 12.52 -6.38
C LEU A 174 -2.38 11.00 -6.38
N THR A 175 -2.39 10.41 -5.20
CA THR A 175 -2.33 8.96 -5.02
C THR A 175 -3.42 8.47 -4.09
N ASP A 176 -3.81 7.23 -4.28
CA ASP A 176 -4.91 6.62 -3.56
C ASP A 176 -4.79 5.08 -3.61
N ASN A 177 -5.54 4.35 -2.79
CA ASN A 177 -5.56 2.89 -2.75
C ASN A 177 -4.17 2.26 -2.68
N MET A 178 -3.38 2.69 -1.69
CA MET A 178 -2.04 2.15 -1.47
C MET A 178 -2.10 0.77 -0.84
N SER A 179 -1.24 -0.14 -1.28
CA SER A 179 -1.05 -1.44 -0.65
C SER A 179 0.39 -1.86 -0.66
N GLY A 180 0.75 -2.74 0.25
CA GLY A 180 2.10 -3.30 0.35
C GLY A 180 2.16 -4.34 1.43
N ASP A 181 3.38 -4.69 1.82
CA ASP A 181 3.63 -5.49 3.01
C ASP A 181 4.79 -4.92 3.83
N ALA A 182 4.71 -5.07 5.14
CA ALA A 182 5.81 -4.82 6.08
C ALA A 182 5.49 -5.44 7.42
N SER A 183 6.51 -5.82 8.19
CA SER A 183 6.26 -6.15 9.58
C SER A 183 5.93 -4.90 10.40
N GLY A 184 5.27 -5.09 11.54
CA GLY A 184 4.86 -3.98 12.41
C GLY A 184 3.62 -3.22 11.94
N VAL A 185 3.13 -3.51 10.74
CA VAL A 185 1.80 -3.09 10.29
C VAL A 185 0.76 -4.05 10.88
N PRO A 186 -0.27 -3.56 11.62
CA PRO A 186 -1.31 -4.42 12.18
C PRO A 186 -2.05 -5.13 11.06
N ASP A 187 -2.41 -6.40 11.29
CA ASP A 187 -3.18 -7.24 10.36
C ASP A 187 -4.67 -6.85 10.29
N ASP A 188 -5.00 -5.63 10.73
CA ASP A 188 -6.36 -5.23 11.06
C ASP A 188 -7.18 -4.81 9.84
N THR A 189 -6.60 -4.78 8.62
CA THR A 189 -7.21 -4.07 7.48
C THR A 189 -7.54 -4.88 6.24
N ILE A 190 -7.25 -6.19 6.19
CA ILE A 190 -7.77 -7.03 5.11
C ILE A 190 -8.65 -8.11 5.73
N PRO A 191 -10.00 -8.00 5.63
CA PRO A 191 -10.87 -9.11 5.97
C PRO A 191 -10.37 -10.31 5.19
N GLU A 192 -9.81 -11.31 5.88
CA GLU A 192 -9.45 -12.56 5.21
C GLU A 192 -10.70 -12.97 4.42
N PRO A 193 -10.60 -13.17 3.10
CA PRO A 193 -11.77 -13.55 2.35
C PRO A 193 -12.26 -14.84 3.01
N ALA A 194 -13.48 -14.82 3.56
CA ALA A 194 -14.08 -15.96 4.29
C ALA A 194 -14.02 -17.26 3.47
N THR A 195 -13.78 -17.13 2.17
CA THR A 195 -13.31 -18.12 1.20
C THR A 195 -12.15 -19.02 1.69
N LEU A 196 -11.11 -18.53 2.36
CA LEU A 196 -9.99 -19.38 2.84
C LEU A 196 -10.42 -20.30 3.98
N LEU A 197 -11.18 -19.77 4.94
CA LEU A 197 -11.80 -20.55 6.01
C LEU A 197 -12.79 -21.58 5.43
N LEU A 198 -13.61 -21.17 4.44
CA LEU A 198 -14.58 -22.03 3.77
C LEU A 198 -13.90 -23.15 2.94
N LEU A 199 -12.78 -22.85 2.27
CA LEU A 199 -11.99 -23.83 1.51
C LEU A 199 -11.33 -24.85 2.45
N GLY A 200 -10.77 -24.39 3.58
CA GLY A 200 -10.21 -25.24 4.62
C GLY A 200 -11.27 -26.15 5.26
N ALA A 201 -12.44 -25.59 5.59
CA ALA A 201 -13.56 -26.36 6.13
C ALA A 201 -14.12 -27.37 5.12
N GLY A 202 -14.22 -27.00 3.84
CA GLY A 202 -14.69 -27.87 2.77
C GLY A 202 -13.78 -29.09 2.53
N LEU A 203 -12.46 -28.90 2.56
CA LEU A 203 -11.49 -30.00 2.41
C LEU A 203 -11.54 -30.98 3.58
N LEU A 204 -11.69 -30.49 4.81
CA LEU A 204 -11.83 -31.34 6.00
C LEU A 204 -13.15 -32.12 5.98
N ALA A 205 -14.27 -31.48 5.63
CA ALA A 205 -15.57 -32.13 5.49
C ALA A 205 -15.55 -33.21 4.38
N GLY A 206 -14.95 -32.91 3.23
CA GLY A 206 -14.78 -33.86 2.13
C GLY A 206 -13.91 -35.07 2.49
N GLY A 207 -12.84 -34.86 3.26
CA GLY A 207 -11.97 -35.92 3.77
C GLY A 207 -12.70 -36.87 4.74
N ILE A 208 -13.52 -36.32 5.64
CA ILE A 208 -14.32 -37.10 6.60
C ILE A 208 -15.42 -37.88 5.87
N ALA A 209 -16.11 -37.28 4.91
CA ALA A 209 -17.15 -37.93 4.11
C ALA A 209 -16.61 -39.14 3.33
N ARG A 210 -15.43 -39.01 2.69
CA ARG A 210 -14.77 -40.12 1.97
C ARG A 210 -14.37 -41.28 2.88
N ARG A 211 -14.00 -41.02 4.14
CA ARG A 211 -13.58 -42.08 5.07
C ARG A 211 -14.75 -42.92 5.57
N LYS A 212 -15.96 -42.35 5.62
CA LYS A 212 -17.20 -43.06 5.99
C LYS A 212 -17.74 -43.95 4.87
N ALA A 213 -17.56 -43.56 3.60
CA ALA A 213 -18.04 -44.32 2.44
C ALA A 213 -17.21 -45.58 2.10
N ARG A 214 -16.07 -45.80 2.78
CA ARG A 214 -15.18 -46.96 2.58
C ARG A 214 -15.31 -48.04 3.68
N LYS A 215 -16.29 -47.92 4.55
CA LYS A 215 -16.71 -48.97 5.50
C LYS A 215 -18.08 -49.47 5.10
#